data_AF-A0A8T3AXQ6-F1
#
_entry.id   AF-A0A8T3AXQ6-F1
#
_cell.length_a   1.000
_cell.length_b   1.000
_cell.length_c   1.000
_cell.angle_alpha   90.00
_cell.angle_beta   90.00
_cell.angle_gamma   90.00
#
_symmetry.space_group_name_H-M   'P 1'
#
loop_
_entity.id
_entity.type
_entity.pdbx_description
1 polymer ?
#
loop_
_entity_poly.entity_id
_entity_poly.type
_entity_poly.pdbx_seq_one_letter_code
_entity_poly.pdbx_strand_id
1 'polypeptide(L)'
;MLSKGQGQTLGTYFTLLNALAEDGRLEEAEELWTKIFSQYLESLPRIFFMKMISLYYSKGLNEKMFEVFADMEELGVRPDRSIVKMVGEVFQNLGMHDKYEKLHMKYPPPNWEYRYIKGKRVKIRVKQSSEADDVETESEIGTKVITGAYDDEAEAETEEEQFTGADGEADNNNEDERVWQQIPDQDAG
;
A
#
# COMPACT_ATOMS: atom_id res chain seq x y z
N MET A 1 -3.56 -2.87 -33.55
CA MET A 1 -5.03 -2.72 -33.47
C MET A 1 -5.63 -4.02 -32.96
N LEU A 2 -6.32 -4.00 -31.82
CA LEU A 2 -7.05 -5.16 -31.29
C LEU A 2 -8.40 -5.24 -32.01
N SER A 3 -8.67 -6.35 -32.69
CA SER A 3 -9.93 -6.56 -33.41
C SER A 3 -11.10 -6.67 -32.41
N LYS A 4 -12.30 -6.24 -32.82
CA LYS A 4 -13.54 -6.13 -32.01
C LYS A 4 -14.13 -7.47 -31.50
N GLY A 5 -13.32 -8.51 -31.33
CA GLY A 5 -13.80 -9.85 -30.97
C GLY A 5 -12.87 -10.68 -30.08
N GLN A 6 -11.65 -10.22 -29.77
CA GLN A 6 -10.88 -10.78 -28.66
C GLN A 6 -11.27 -10.02 -27.41
N GLY A 7 -11.87 -10.70 -26.43
CA GLY A 7 -12.20 -10.08 -25.14
C GLY A 7 -10.98 -9.34 -24.61
N GLN A 8 -11.05 -8.01 -24.56
CA GLN A 8 -9.99 -7.22 -23.94
C GLN A 8 -9.99 -7.58 -22.46
N THR A 9 -8.98 -8.34 -22.05
CA THR A 9 -8.83 -8.72 -20.65
C THR A 9 -8.28 -7.52 -19.86
N LEU A 10 -8.55 -7.49 -18.55
CA LEU A 10 -7.94 -6.51 -17.65
C LEU A 10 -6.40 -6.52 -17.74
N GLY A 11 -5.78 -7.68 -18.01
CA GLY A 11 -4.34 -7.75 -18.25
C GLY A 11 -3.86 -6.93 -19.46
N THR A 12 -4.59 -6.99 -20.58
CA THR A 12 -4.27 -6.19 -21.77
C THR A 12 -4.43 -4.69 -21.50
N TYR A 13 -5.51 -4.31 -20.83
CA TYR A 13 -5.75 -2.93 -20.43
C TYR A 13 -4.65 -2.40 -19.51
N PHE A 14 -4.26 -3.17 -18.49
CA PHE A 14 -3.19 -2.80 -17.58
C PHE A 14 -1.85 -2.64 -18.32
N THR A 15 -1.54 -3.57 -19.23
CA THR A 15 -0.30 -3.51 -20.03
C THR A 15 -0.25 -2.25 -20.88
N LEU A 16 -1.36 -1.90 -21.53
CA LEU A 16 -1.45 -0.68 -22.34
C LEU A 16 -1.34 0.58 -21.47
N LEU A 17 -2.04 0.62 -20.34
CA LEU A 17 -1.97 1.73 -19.39
C LEU A 17 -0.54 1.93 -18.88
N ASN A 18 0.13 0.84 -18.52
CA ASN A 18 1.52 0.86 -18.11
C ASN A 18 2.41 1.41 -19.22
N ALA A 19 2.28 0.91 -20.46
CA ALA A 19 3.09 1.39 -21.58
C ALA A 19 2.89 2.89 -21.87
N LEU A 20 1.65 3.39 -21.83
CA LEU A 20 1.35 4.81 -22.02
C LEU A 20 1.95 5.68 -20.91
N ALA A 21 1.87 5.21 -19.66
CA ALA A 21 2.46 5.90 -18.51
C ALA A 21 3.99 5.99 -18.61
N GLU A 22 4.67 4.89 -18.95
CA GLU A 22 6.14 4.85 -19.11
C GLU A 22 6.60 5.70 -20.32
N ASP A 23 5.81 5.79 -21.39
CA ASP A 23 6.08 6.63 -22.56
C ASP A 23 5.72 8.12 -22.33
N GLY A 24 5.23 8.48 -21.13
CA GLY A 24 4.87 9.85 -20.76
C GLY A 24 3.63 10.39 -21.46
N ARG A 25 2.83 9.54 -22.11
CA ARG A 25 1.61 9.89 -22.84
C ARG A 25 0.42 9.99 -21.89
N LEU A 26 0.44 11.05 -21.07
CA LEU A 26 -0.53 11.26 -19.98
C LEU A 26 -1.97 11.31 -20.48
N GLU A 27 -2.28 12.16 -21.47
CA GLU A 27 -3.65 12.30 -22.00
C GLU A 27 -4.27 10.96 -22.41
N GLU A 28 -3.51 10.14 -23.14
CA GLU A 28 -3.99 8.83 -23.60
C GLU A 28 -4.14 7.83 -22.46
N ALA A 29 -3.28 7.91 -21.44
CA ALA A 29 -3.42 7.12 -20.22
C ALA A 29 -4.70 7.51 -19.46
N GLU A 30 -5.04 8.80 -19.39
CA GLU A 30 -6.26 9.30 -18.75
C GLU A 30 -7.54 8.92 -19.52
N GLU A 31 -7.51 9.01 -20.85
CA GLU A 31 -8.61 8.55 -21.71
C GLU A 31 -8.85 7.05 -21.50
N LEU A 32 -7.78 6.26 -21.47
CA LEU A 32 -7.85 4.83 -21.23
C LEU A 32 -8.36 4.52 -19.82
N TRP A 33 -7.84 5.21 -18.80
CA TRP A 33 -8.29 5.09 -17.42
C TRP A 33 -9.79 5.36 -17.31
N THR A 34 -10.28 6.47 -17.85
CA THR A 34 -11.70 6.85 -17.81
C THR A 34 -12.59 5.78 -18.43
N LYS A 35 -12.15 5.23 -19.58
CA LYS A 35 -12.86 4.13 -20.24
C LYS A 35 -12.90 2.86 -19.36
N ILE A 36 -11.78 2.48 -18.78
CA ILE A 36 -11.68 1.28 -17.94
C ILE A 36 -12.51 1.47 -16.65
N PHE A 37 -12.38 2.62 -16.01
CA PHE A 37 -13.04 2.94 -14.75
C PHE A 37 -14.56 2.94 -14.90
N SER A 38 -15.08 3.58 -15.96
CA SER A 38 -16.53 3.56 -16.25
C SER A 38 -17.07 2.17 -16.61
N GLN A 39 -16.24 1.31 -17.21
CA GLN A 39 -16.66 -0.05 -17.61
C GLN A 39 -16.60 -1.07 -16.46
N TYR A 40 -15.62 -0.93 -15.55
CA TYR A 40 -15.29 -1.95 -14.57
C TYR A 40 -15.39 -1.50 -13.11
N LEU A 41 -15.84 -0.28 -12.83
CA LEU A 41 -16.01 0.38 -11.53
C LEU A 41 -15.69 -0.47 -10.28
N GLU A 42 -16.64 -1.28 -9.79
CA GLU A 42 -16.48 -2.09 -8.56
C GLU A 42 -15.56 -3.31 -8.71
N SER A 43 -15.36 -3.77 -9.93
CA SER A 43 -14.55 -4.95 -10.27
C SER A 43 -13.11 -4.61 -10.64
N LEU A 44 -12.72 -3.33 -10.56
CA LEU A 44 -11.43 -2.88 -11.04
C LEU A 44 -10.31 -3.34 -10.09
N PRO A 45 -9.29 -4.06 -10.59
CA PRO A 45 -8.21 -4.51 -9.72
C PRO A 45 -7.42 -3.34 -9.13
N ARG A 46 -7.04 -3.50 -7.85
CA ARG A 46 -6.22 -2.57 -7.06
C ARG A 46 -5.01 -2.00 -7.81
N ILE A 47 -4.36 -2.80 -8.65
CA ILE A 47 -3.17 -2.42 -9.42
C ILE A 47 -3.39 -1.23 -10.37
N PHE A 48 -4.61 -1.02 -10.88
CA PHE A 48 -4.91 0.09 -11.78
C PHE A 48 -4.89 1.43 -11.04
N PHE A 49 -5.57 1.50 -9.89
CA PHE A 49 -5.54 2.68 -9.01
C PHE A 49 -4.10 3.03 -8.63
N MET A 50 -3.33 2.02 -8.22
CA MET A 50 -1.92 2.22 -7.86
C MET A 50 -1.11 2.82 -9.00
N LYS A 51 -1.32 2.35 -10.23
CA LYS A 51 -0.61 2.85 -11.41
C LYS A 51 -0.98 4.32 -11.70
N MET A 52 -2.25 4.68 -11.64
CA MET A 52 -2.68 6.08 -11.85
C MET A 52 -2.19 7.03 -10.76
N ILE A 53 -2.26 6.63 -9.50
CA ILE A 53 -1.73 7.42 -8.38
C ILE A 53 -0.23 7.64 -8.56
N SER A 54 0.53 6.59 -8.89
CA SER A 54 1.97 6.69 -9.13
C SER A 54 2.29 7.61 -10.32
N LEU A 55 1.50 7.52 -11.39
CA LEU A 55 1.63 8.39 -12.57
C LEU A 55 1.43 9.86 -12.18
N TYR A 56 0.33 10.19 -11.51
CA TYR A 56 0.04 11.57 -11.10
C TYR A 56 1.05 12.12 -10.10
N TYR A 57 1.46 11.31 -9.13
CA TYR A 57 2.52 11.66 -8.19
C TYR A 57 3.82 12.02 -8.91
N SER A 58 4.27 11.19 -9.87
CA SER A 58 5.50 11.47 -10.65
C SER A 58 5.45 12.74 -11.50
N LYS A 59 4.24 13.23 -11.81
CA LYS A 59 3.99 14.44 -12.60
C LYS A 59 3.66 15.66 -11.73
N GLY A 60 3.56 15.51 -10.40
CA GLY A 60 3.15 16.57 -9.49
C GLY A 60 1.66 16.96 -9.62
N LEU A 61 0.83 16.08 -10.18
CA LEU A 61 -0.61 16.32 -10.39
C LEU A 61 -1.41 15.92 -9.15
N ASN A 62 -1.20 16.67 -8.08
CA ASN A 62 -1.69 16.34 -6.73
C ASN A 62 -3.22 16.24 -6.64
N GLU A 63 -3.97 17.10 -7.31
CA GLU A 63 -5.44 17.09 -7.29
C GLU A 63 -5.99 15.78 -7.87
N LYS A 64 -5.56 15.41 -9.09
CA LYS A 64 -5.95 14.15 -9.73
C LYS A 64 -5.50 12.92 -8.95
N MET A 65 -4.34 13.00 -8.28
CA MET A 65 -3.88 11.95 -7.38
C MET A 65 -4.85 11.75 -6.21
N PHE A 66 -5.32 12.84 -5.60
CA PHE A 66 -6.30 12.77 -4.50
C PHE A 66 -7.66 12.27 -4.96
N GLU A 67 -8.11 12.63 -6.16
CA GLU A 67 -9.34 12.09 -6.75
C GLU A 67 -9.29 10.56 -6.86
N VAL A 68 -8.24 10.01 -7.48
CA VAL A 68 -8.10 8.55 -7.62
C VAL A 68 -7.93 7.87 -6.25
N PHE A 69 -7.28 8.52 -5.29
CA PHE A 69 -7.17 8.00 -3.93
C PHE A 69 -8.54 7.97 -3.22
N ALA A 70 -9.35 9.02 -3.37
CA ALA A 70 -10.71 9.06 -2.82
C ALA A 70 -11.59 7.97 -3.45
N ASP A 71 -11.57 7.83 -4.79
CA ASP A 71 -12.29 6.76 -5.49
C ASP A 71 -11.90 5.37 -4.97
N MET A 72 -10.60 5.16 -4.72
CA MET A 72 -10.08 3.92 -4.16
C MET A 72 -10.67 3.64 -2.77
N GLU A 73 -10.77 4.65 -1.90
CA GLU A 73 -11.37 4.53 -0.57
C GLU A 73 -12.88 4.33 -0.63
N GLU A 74 -13.59 5.04 -1.50
CA GLU A 74 -15.04 4.95 -1.68
C GLU A 74 -15.48 3.58 -2.20
N LEU A 75 -14.68 2.98 -3.09
CA LEU A 75 -14.89 1.62 -3.59
C LEU A 75 -14.41 0.53 -2.62
N GLY A 76 -13.94 0.91 -1.42
CA GLY A 76 -13.48 -0.04 -0.41
C GLY A 76 -12.15 -0.74 -0.76
N VAL A 77 -11.41 -0.23 -1.75
CA VAL A 77 -10.14 -0.79 -2.17
C VAL A 77 -9.03 -0.29 -1.23
N ARG A 78 -8.38 -1.19 -0.51
CA ARG A 78 -7.36 -0.78 0.48
C ARG A 78 -6.07 -0.28 -0.19
N PRO A 79 -5.56 0.93 0.12
CA PRO A 79 -4.24 1.38 -0.36
C PRO A 79 -3.12 0.55 0.27
N ASP A 80 -1.96 0.50 -0.39
CA ASP A 80 -0.75 -0.08 0.21
C ASP A 80 0.11 1.02 0.82
N ARG A 81 1.21 0.59 1.41
CA ARG A 81 2.17 1.48 2.06
C ARG A 81 2.80 2.48 1.10
N SER A 82 3.03 2.09 -0.15
CA SER A 82 3.63 2.99 -1.14
C SER A 82 2.67 4.13 -1.46
N ILE A 83 1.40 3.80 -1.68
CA ILE A 83 0.33 4.77 -1.91
C ILE A 83 0.14 5.68 -0.68
N VAL A 84 0.04 5.10 0.51
CA VAL A 84 -0.09 5.87 1.76
C VAL A 84 1.10 6.81 1.96
N LYS A 85 2.33 6.34 1.68
CA LYS A 85 3.55 7.17 1.74
C LYS A 85 3.47 8.33 0.76
N MET A 86 3.20 8.06 -0.53
CA MET A 86 3.12 9.10 -1.56
C MET A 86 2.05 10.16 -1.22
N VAL A 87 0.84 9.74 -0.83
CA VAL A 87 -0.25 10.67 -0.44
C VAL A 87 0.16 11.47 0.80
N GLY A 88 0.80 10.83 1.78
CA GLY A 88 1.30 11.48 2.99
C GLY A 88 2.33 12.57 2.68
N GLU A 89 3.31 12.27 1.83
CA GLU A 89 4.33 13.24 1.38
C GLU A 89 3.68 14.45 0.69
N VAL A 90 2.69 14.23 -0.19
CA VAL A 90 1.98 15.34 -0.83
C VAL A 90 1.21 16.17 0.20
N PHE A 91 0.53 15.55 1.17
CA PHE A 91 -0.14 16.31 2.24
C PHE A 91 0.84 17.15 3.05
N GLN A 92 2.01 16.62 3.41
CA GLN A 92 3.04 17.37 4.11
C GLN A 92 3.56 18.54 3.27
N ASN A 93 3.88 18.30 1.99
CA ASN A 93 4.37 19.32 1.07
C ASN A 93 3.36 20.45 0.85
N LEU A 94 2.06 20.16 0.94
CA LEU A 94 0.97 21.14 0.83
C LEU A 94 0.58 21.76 2.19
N GLY A 95 1.24 21.41 3.30
CA GLY A 95 0.92 21.89 4.64
C GLY A 95 -0.40 21.35 5.21
N MET A 96 -0.95 20.27 4.65
CA MET A 96 -2.22 19.65 5.03
C MET A 96 -2.03 18.65 6.20
N HIS A 97 -1.45 19.12 7.31
CA HIS A 97 -1.08 18.27 8.45
C HIS A 97 -2.27 17.48 9.04
N ASP A 98 -3.44 18.11 9.15
CA ASP A 98 -4.66 17.44 9.63
C ASP A 98 -5.02 16.20 8.78
N LYS A 99 -4.83 16.29 7.46
CA LYS A 99 -5.10 15.17 6.55
C LYS A 99 -4.01 14.10 6.64
N TYR A 100 -2.76 14.51 6.79
CA TYR A 100 -1.64 13.61 7.01
C TYR A 100 -1.83 12.76 8.29
N GLU A 101 -2.21 13.38 9.40
CA GLU A 101 -2.46 12.68 10.66
C GLU A 101 -3.61 11.68 10.52
N LYS A 102 -4.75 12.10 9.94
CA LYS A 102 -5.88 11.21 9.66
C LYS A 102 -5.50 10.02 8.79
N LEU A 103 -4.68 10.25 7.75
CA LEU A 103 -4.20 9.20 6.87
C LEU A 103 -3.39 8.14 7.63
N HIS A 104 -2.43 8.57 8.47
CA HIS A 104 -1.60 7.65 9.24
C HIS A 104 -2.31 6.97 10.39
N MET A 105 -3.34 7.61 10.97
CA MET A 105 -4.24 6.96 11.92
C MET A 105 -5.07 5.86 11.26
N LYS A 106 -5.56 6.09 10.03
CA LYS A 106 -6.35 5.12 9.27
C LYS A 106 -5.49 3.97 8.72
N TYR A 107 -4.27 4.27 8.27
CA TYR A 107 -3.34 3.31 7.69
C TYR A 107 -2.01 3.31 8.46
N PRO A 108 -1.98 2.79 9.70
CA PRO A 108 -0.76 2.75 10.46
C PRO A 108 0.26 1.83 9.77
N PRO A 109 1.53 2.24 9.66
CA PRO A 109 2.61 1.33 9.27
C PRO A 109 2.64 0.14 10.25
N PRO A 110 3.01 -1.07 9.78
CA PRO A 110 3.12 -2.19 10.68
C PRO A 110 4.20 -1.91 11.72
N ASN A 111 4.03 -2.54 12.87
CA ASN A 111 5.05 -2.68 13.88
C ASN A 111 5.95 -3.90 13.65
N TRP A 112 5.59 -4.84 12.76
CA TRP A 112 6.32 -6.09 12.54
C TRP A 112 6.46 -6.47 11.05
N GLU A 113 7.58 -7.11 10.70
CA GLU A 113 7.84 -7.71 9.39
C GLU A 113 8.45 -9.10 9.58
N TYR A 114 8.07 -10.06 8.72
CA TYR A 114 8.72 -11.37 8.70
C TYR A 114 9.91 -11.34 7.75
N ARG A 115 11.05 -11.83 8.20
CA ARG A 115 12.26 -11.96 7.39
C ARG A 115 12.80 -13.38 7.46
N TYR A 116 13.34 -13.87 6.34
CA TYR A 116 14.08 -15.12 6.34
C TYR A 116 15.54 -14.82 6.68
N ILE A 117 15.98 -15.32 7.83
CA ILE A 117 17.37 -15.21 8.29
C ILE A 117 17.90 -16.64 8.46
N LYS A 118 18.94 -16.98 7.71
CA LYS A 118 19.56 -18.32 7.74
C LYS A 118 18.53 -19.45 7.52
N GLY A 119 17.56 -19.26 6.63
CA GLY A 119 16.52 -20.24 6.32
C GLY A 119 15.38 -20.33 7.33
N LYS A 120 15.42 -19.57 8.44
CA LYS A 120 14.33 -19.49 9.43
C LYS A 120 13.51 -18.22 9.21
N ARG A 121 12.18 -18.33 9.31
CA ARG A 121 11.27 -17.18 9.28
C ARG A 121 11.23 -16.56 10.69
N VAL A 122 11.70 -15.33 10.82
CA VAL A 122 11.73 -14.58 12.07
C VAL A 122 10.82 -13.36 11.95
N LYS A 123 10.05 -13.07 13.00
CA LYS A 123 9.26 -11.83 13.11
C LYS A 123 10.15 -10.75 13.73
N ILE A 124 10.38 -9.66 13.00
CA ILE A 124 11.25 -8.56 13.40
C ILE A 124 10.41 -7.31 13.56
N ARG A 125 10.66 -6.54 14.62
CA ARG A 125 10.00 -5.23 14.80
C ARG A 125 10.51 -4.24 13.75
N VAL A 126 9.61 -3.60 13.02
CA VAL A 126 9.97 -2.60 12.00
C VAL A 126 10.42 -1.33 12.73
N LYS A 127 11.71 -0.99 12.60
CA LYS A 127 12.23 0.31 13.06
C LYS A 127 11.70 1.36 12.08
N GLN A 128 10.81 2.24 12.55
CA GLN A 128 10.40 3.39 11.76
C GLN A 128 11.61 4.33 11.69
N SER A 129 12.24 4.44 10.52
CA SER A 129 13.19 5.51 10.27
C SER A 129 12.38 6.81 10.25
N SER A 130 12.40 7.55 11.35
CA SER A 130 12.02 8.95 11.36
C SER A 130 13.00 9.69 10.44
N GLU A 131 12.65 9.86 9.18
CA GLU A 131 13.35 10.79 8.29
C GLU A 131 12.91 12.20 8.66
N ALA A 132 13.53 12.73 9.71
CA ALA A 132 13.49 14.14 10.07
C ALA A 132 14.85 14.47 10.71
N ASP A 133 15.88 14.63 9.88
CA ASP A 133 17.12 15.31 10.25
C ASP A 133 17.39 16.41 9.20
N ASP A 134 17.06 17.63 9.63
CA ASP A 134 17.83 18.87 9.54
C ASP A 134 18.11 19.57 8.19
N VAL A 135 17.51 20.77 8.09
CA VAL A 135 18.03 21.91 7.35
C VAL A 135 19.32 22.37 8.01
N GLU A 136 20.48 22.23 7.37
CA GLU A 136 21.59 23.17 7.50
C GLU A 136 22.29 23.38 6.15
N THR A 137 22.57 24.64 5.85
CA THR A 137 23.12 25.14 4.59
C THR A 137 24.65 25.27 4.70
N GLU A 138 25.32 25.10 3.55
CA GLU A 138 26.65 25.59 3.16
C GLU A 138 27.90 24.68 3.28
N SER A 139 28.35 24.29 2.07
CA SER A 139 29.71 24.43 1.52
C SER A 139 30.86 23.44 1.87
N GLU A 140 31.41 22.92 0.76
CA GLU A 140 32.81 22.56 0.45
C GLU A 140 33.51 21.31 1.03
N ILE A 141 33.70 20.34 0.11
CA ILE A 141 34.88 19.49 -0.17
C ILE A 141 35.65 18.87 1.02
N GLY A 142 35.57 17.54 1.13
CA GLY A 142 36.58 16.76 1.83
C GLY A 142 36.27 15.27 1.90
N THR A 143 36.97 14.47 1.10
CA THR A 143 36.92 13.00 1.10
C THR A 143 37.17 12.44 2.51
N LYS A 144 36.26 11.62 3.05
CA LYS A 144 36.59 10.70 4.14
C LYS A 144 35.73 9.44 4.11
N VAL A 145 36.38 8.36 3.66
CA VAL A 145 35.96 6.98 3.92
C VAL A 145 35.94 6.78 5.44
N ILE A 146 34.80 6.39 6.01
CA ILE A 146 34.73 5.84 7.36
C ILE A 146 33.85 4.58 7.31
N THR A 147 34.54 3.46 7.43
CA THR A 147 34.03 2.17 7.91
C THR A 147 33.49 2.33 9.33
N GLY A 148 32.31 1.81 9.62
CA GLY A 148 31.78 1.80 10.99
C GLY A 148 30.73 0.71 11.14
N ALA A 149 31.19 -0.49 11.46
CA ALA A 149 30.37 -1.54 12.04
C ALA A 149 29.81 -1.06 13.37
N TYR A 150 28.52 -1.32 13.62
CA TYR A 150 27.99 -1.45 14.98
C TYR A 150 26.97 -2.58 14.98
N ASP A 151 27.36 -3.63 15.72
CA ASP A 151 26.52 -4.74 16.15
C ASP A 151 25.43 -4.21 17.08
N ASP A 152 24.19 -4.59 16.84
CA ASP A 152 23.14 -4.55 17.86
C ASP A 152 22.26 -5.78 17.69
N GLU A 153 22.24 -6.62 18.73
CA GLU A 153 21.55 -7.89 18.81
C GLU A 153 20.04 -7.67 18.75
N ALA A 154 19.40 -8.14 17.68
CA ALA A 154 17.94 -8.20 17.59
C ALA A 154 17.45 -9.43 18.38
N GLU A 155 16.73 -9.19 19.48
CA GLU A 155 16.01 -10.24 20.20
C GLU A 155 14.93 -10.85 19.28
N ALA A 156 15.09 -12.13 18.97
CA ALA A 156 14.19 -12.91 18.13
C ALA A 156 13.36 -13.86 19.01
N GLU A 157 12.05 -13.66 19.07
CA GLU A 157 11.13 -14.65 19.63
C GLU A 157 10.83 -15.72 18.57
N THR A 158 11.15 -16.97 18.89
CA THR A 158 10.86 -18.15 18.06
C THR A 158 9.62 -18.86 18.59
N GLU A 159 8.53 -18.88 17.83
CA GLU A 159 7.41 -19.78 18.08
C GLU A 159 7.60 -21.06 17.23
N GLU A 160 7.76 -22.20 17.89
CA GLU A 160 7.77 -23.53 17.25
C GLU A 160 6.33 -24.05 17.19
N GLU A 161 5.70 -24.03 16.01
CA GLU A 161 4.46 -24.78 15.81
C GLU A 161 4.76 -26.27 15.64
N GLN A 162 4.36 -27.06 16.63
CA GLN A 162 4.39 -28.52 16.56
C GLN A 162 3.26 -29.03 15.66
N PHE A 163 3.63 -29.50 14.47
CA PHE A 163 2.72 -30.20 13.56
C PHE A 163 2.54 -31.65 14.04
N THR A 164 1.48 -31.93 14.80
CA THR A 164 1.02 -33.31 15.05
C THR A 164 0.07 -33.71 13.93
N GLY A 165 0.54 -34.54 13.00
CA GLY A 165 -0.31 -35.19 12.02
C GLY A 165 -1.18 -36.26 12.68
N ALA A 166 -2.48 -36.22 12.40
CA ALA A 166 -3.38 -37.35 12.53
C ALA A 166 -4.45 -37.23 11.44
N ASP A 167 -4.48 -38.24 10.58
CA ASP A 167 -5.47 -38.42 9.52
C ASP A 167 -6.84 -38.77 10.13
N GLY A 168 -7.95 -38.30 9.54
CA GLY A 168 -9.27 -38.85 9.82
C GLY A 168 -10.48 -37.93 9.61
N GLU A 169 -11.11 -38.12 8.45
CA GLU A 169 -12.56 -38.07 8.20
C GLU A 169 -13.35 -36.75 8.22
N ALA A 170 -14.23 -36.68 7.22
CA ALA A 170 -15.10 -35.58 6.87
C ALA A 170 -16.28 -35.45 7.84
N ASP A 171 -16.70 -34.22 8.10
CA ASP A 171 -18.13 -33.94 8.25
C ASP A 171 -18.47 -32.52 7.76
N ASN A 172 -19.51 -32.46 6.93
CA ASN A 172 -20.18 -31.24 6.54
C ASN A 172 -20.84 -30.63 7.79
N ASN A 173 -20.81 -29.30 7.95
CA ASN A 173 -21.99 -28.49 8.20
C ASN A 173 -21.62 -27.01 8.35
N ASN A 174 -22.08 -26.24 7.37
CA ASN A 174 -22.73 -24.93 7.47
C ASN A 174 -22.97 -24.41 8.91
N GLU A 175 -22.53 -23.18 9.20
CA GLU A 175 -23.17 -22.14 10.05
C GLU A 175 -22.12 -21.20 10.71
N ASP A 176 -21.46 -20.35 9.92
CA ASP A 176 -20.78 -19.13 10.42
C ASP A 176 -21.67 -17.89 10.21
N GLU A 177 -22.89 -17.96 10.74
CA GLU A 177 -23.69 -16.78 11.05
C GLU A 177 -24.11 -16.86 12.51
N ARG A 178 -23.91 -15.74 13.23
CA ARG A 178 -24.03 -15.53 14.69
C ARG A 178 -22.73 -15.90 15.40
N VAL A 179 -22.09 -15.04 16.17
CA VAL A 179 -22.67 -14.20 17.22
C VAL A 179 -21.70 -13.04 17.48
N TRP A 180 -22.01 -11.85 16.97
CA TRP A 180 -21.47 -10.59 17.52
C TRP A 180 -22.15 -10.30 18.86
N GLN A 181 -21.78 -11.02 19.92
CA GLN A 181 -22.24 -10.64 21.25
C GLN A 181 -21.10 -10.52 22.25
N GLN A 182 -21.38 -9.61 23.19
CA GLN A 182 -20.68 -9.26 24.41
C GLN A 182 -19.45 -8.38 24.15
N ILE A 183 -19.45 -7.12 24.59
CA ILE A 183 -19.52 -6.71 26.01
C ILE A 183 -20.17 -5.29 26.16
N PRO A 184 -20.77 -4.96 27.33
CA PRO A 184 -21.71 -3.86 27.61
C PRO A 184 -20.95 -2.58 28.07
N ASP A 185 -21.52 -1.44 28.48
CA ASP A 185 -22.67 -1.09 29.31
C ASP A 185 -23.04 0.40 29.14
N GLN A 186 -24.30 0.71 29.47
CA GLN A 186 -24.82 1.87 30.24
C GLN A 186 -24.13 3.23 30.10
N ASP A 187 -24.91 4.26 29.74
CA ASP A 187 -25.38 5.19 30.77
C ASP A 187 -26.64 5.94 30.36
N ALA A 188 -27.55 6.03 31.33
CA ALA A 188 -28.81 6.73 31.32
C ALA A 188 -28.61 8.16 31.85
N GLY A 189 -29.34 9.11 31.27
CA GLY A 189 -29.50 10.49 31.74
C GLY A 189 -30.60 11.20 30.99
#